data_AF-A0A2U1MT69-F1
#
_entry.id   AF-A0A2U1MT69-F1
#
_cell.length_a   1.000
_cell.length_b   1.000
_cell.length_c   1.000
_cell.angle_alpha   90.00
_cell.angle_beta   90.00
_cell.angle_gamma   90.00
#
_symmetry.space_group_name_H-M   'P 1'
#
loop_
_entity.id
_entity.type
_entity.pdbx_description
1 polymer ?
#
loop_
_entity_poly.entity_id
_entity_poly.type
_entity_poly.pdbx_seq_one_letter_code
_entity_poly.pdbx_strand_id
1 'polypeptide(L)'
;MAGTRSVVNAGSSNNGNTGAPNVDMAEMMMILDAIKEVGGIYLVTADHGNAEDMVKRNKKGEPLLDKDGKVQILTSHTLQPVPLAIGGPGLAAGVKFRKDVPNGGLANVAATVMNLHGFVAPDDYETTLIEVVD
;
A
#
# COMPACT_ATOMS: atom_id res chain seq x y z
N MET A 1 -11.97 4.63 -6.20
CA MET A 1 -11.87 3.43 -5.36
C MET A 1 -10.78 3.71 -4.32
N ALA A 2 -10.99 3.31 -3.06
CA ALA A 2 -9.91 3.36 -2.06
C ALA A 2 -8.90 2.25 -2.35
N GLY A 3 -7.63 2.46 -2.03
CA GLY A 3 -6.57 1.45 -2.21
C GLY A 3 -6.81 0.24 -1.32
N THR A 4 -6.25 -0.92 -1.69
CA THR A 4 -6.39 -2.13 -0.88
C THR A 4 -5.70 -1.90 0.47
N ARG A 5 -6.48 -1.97 1.55
CA ARG A 5 -6.01 -1.92 2.93
C ARG A 5 -6.09 -3.32 3.53
N SER A 6 -5.00 -3.82 4.09
CA SER A 6 -4.97 -5.15 4.72
C SER A 6 -4.19 -5.14 6.03
N VAL A 7 -4.81 -5.68 7.10
CA VAL A 7 -4.09 -6.02 8.33
C VAL A 7 -3.79 -7.51 8.23
N VAL A 8 -2.50 -7.83 8.18
CA VAL A 8 -2.01 -9.18 7.87
C VAL A 8 -1.24 -9.71 9.05
N ASN A 9 -1.79 -10.77 9.67
CA ASN A 9 -0.99 -11.61 10.53
C ASN A 9 -0.04 -12.43 9.64
N ALA A 10 1.22 -12.55 10.01
CA ALA A 10 2.27 -13.16 9.18
C ALA A 10 1.89 -14.61 8.78
N GLY A 11 1.29 -14.81 7.59
CA GLY A 11 0.81 -16.15 7.24
C GLY A 11 0.11 -16.37 5.90
N SER A 12 -0.04 -15.41 4.97
CA SER A 12 -0.56 -15.75 3.64
C SER A 12 -0.20 -14.73 2.56
N SER A 13 0.42 -15.19 1.46
CA SER A 13 0.54 -14.45 0.20
C SER A 13 0.40 -15.42 -0.97
N ASN A 14 -0.44 -15.06 -1.95
CA ASN A 14 -0.62 -15.78 -3.22
C ASN A 14 -0.02 -14.96 -4.37
N ASN A 15 0.68 -15.67 -5.26
CA ASN A 15 1.54 -15.15 -6.33
C ASN A 15 0.78 -14.67 -7.59
N GLY A 16 1.15 -13.46 -8.07
CA GLY A 16 1.64 -13.25 -9.44
C GLY A 16 0.77 -12.47 -10.45
N ASN A 17 1.30 -11.34 -10.96
CA ASN A 17 1.35 -11.08 -12.42
C ASN A 17 2.54 -10.15 -12.79
N THR A 18 3.14 -10.43 -13.94
CA THR A 18 4.45 -9.95 -14.43
C THR A 18 4.28 -8.90 -15.54
N GLY A 19 4.81 -7.67 -15.35
CA GLY A 19 4.90 -6.71 -16.46
C GLY A 19 5.44 -5.31 -16.15
N ALA A 20 5.55 -4.92 -14.88
CA ALA A 20 6.10 -3.64 -14.45
C ALA A 20 7.47 -3.83 -13.77
N PRO A 21 8.23 -2.78 -13.38
CA PRO A 21 9.26 -2.94 -12.35
C PRO A 21 8.57 -3.42 -11.08
N ASN A 22 8.45 -4.74 -10.97
CA ASN A 22 7.85 -5.38 -9.83
C ASN A 22 8.85 -5.21 -8.68
N VAL A 23 8.34 -4.86 -7.50
CA VAL A 23 9.10 -5.05 -6.27
C VAL A 23 9.57 -6.50 -6.28
N ASP A 24 10.88 -6.74 -6.18
CA ASP A 24 11.38 -8.10 -6.15
C ASP A 24 10.79 -8.79 -4.93
N MET A 25 9.97 -9.81 -5.18
CA MET A 25 9.32 -10.57 -4.13
C MET A 25 10.36 -11.20 -3.20
N ALA A 26 11.52 -11.59 -3.71
CA ALA A 26 12.60 -12.12 -2.89
C ALA A 26 13.13 -11.07 -1.91
N GLU A 27 13.33 -9.83 -2.37
CA GLU A 27 13.77 -8.71 -1.52
C GLU A 27 12.72 -8.37 -0.46
N MET A 28 11.45 -8.32 -0.84
CA MET A 28 10.36 -8.07 0.10
C MET A 28 10.28 -9.17 1.17
N MET A 29 10.41 -10.45 0.79
CA MET A 29 10.40 -11.54 1.75
C MET A 29 11.59 -11.46 2.73
N MET A 30 12.80 -11.14 2.24
CA MET A 30 13.97 -10.97 3.12
C MET A 30 13.75 -9.92 4.22
N ILE A 31 13.12 -8.79 3.88
CA ILE A 31 12.80 -7.73 4.87
C ILE A 31 11.73 -8.22 5.85
N LEU A 32 10.67 -8.85 5.37
CA LEU A 32 9.59 -9.35 6.22
C LEU A 32 10.07 -10.46 7.17
N ASP A 33 10.97 -11.32 6.73
CA ASP A 33 11.59 -12.35 7.56
C ASP A 33 12.45 -11.72 8.66
N ALA A 34 13.29 -10.73 8.34
CA ALA A 34 14.08 -10.01 9.34
C ALA A 34 13.19 -9.31 10.39
N ILE A 35 12.07 -8.69 9.97
CA ILE A 35 11.09 -8.09 10.88
C ILE A 35 10.46 -9.15 11.77
N LYS A 36 10.16 -10.34 11.23
CA LYS A 36 9.62 -11.45 11.99
C LYS A 36 10.60 -11.96 13.04
N GLU A 37 11.88 -12.09 12.70
CA GLU A 37 12.94 -12.57 13.61
C GLU A 37 13.10 -11.68 14.84
N VAL A 38 12.94 -10.36 14.68
CA VAL A 38 13.02 -9.41 15.80
C VAL A 38 11.68 -9.13 16.47
N GLY A 39 10.61 -9.81 16.04
CA GLY A 39 9.26 -9.59 16.55
C GLY A 39 8.71 -8.19 16.28
N GLY A 40 9.11 -7.56 15.18
CA GLY A 40 8.74 -6.19 14.83
C GLY A 40 7.38 -6.06 14.16
N ILE A 41 7.10 -4.83 13.71
CA ILE A 41 5.92 -4.44 12.95
C ILE A 41 6.40 -3.94 11.58
N TYR A 42 5.67 -4.27 10.51
CA TYR A 42 5.85 -3.63 9.21
C TYR A 42 4.62 -2.80 8.82
N LEU A 43 4.90 -1.74 8.05
CA LEU A 43 3.92 -1.01 7.28
C LEU A 43 4.48 -0.84 5.86
N VAL A 44 3.76 -1.33 4.85
CA VAL A 44 4.15 -1.27 3.44
C VAL A 44 3.13 -0.45 2.67
N THR A 45 3.60 0.54 1.91
CA THR A 45 2.78 1.39 1.05
C THR A 45 3.59 1.88 -0.16
N ALA A 46 2.96 2.69 -1.02
CA ALA A 46 3.62 3.39 -2.13
C ALA A 46 3.27 4.88 -2.06
N ASP A 47 4.03 5.73 -2.73
CA ASP A 47 3.79 7.17 -2.82
C ASP A 47 2.83 7.54 -3.96
N HIS A 48 2.82 6.77 -5.05
CA HIS A 48 1.87 6.94 -6.15
C HIS A 48 1.74 5.66 -7.00
N GLY A 49 0.75 5.64 -7.89
CA GLY A 49 0.60 4.61 -8.92
C GLY A 49 1.47 4.86 -10.15
N ASN A 50 1.85 3.79 -10.85
CA ASN A 50 2.55 3.80 -12.14
C ASN A 50 2.41 2.41 -12.80
N ALA A 51 3.05 1.42 -12.18
CA ALA A 51 3.21 0.04 -12.64
C ALA A 51 1.89 -0.68 -12.99
N GLU A 52 0.79 -0.28 -12.36
CA GLU A 52 -0.51 -0.91 -12.51
C GLU A 52 -1.26 -0.54 -13.78
N ASP A 53 -0.92 0.55 -14.47
CA ASP A 53 -1.46 0.89 -15.79
C ASP A 53 -0.38 1.46 -16.72
N MET A 54 0.17 0.61 -17.58
CA MET A 54 1.21 0.98 -18.53
C MET A 54 0.64 1.44 -19.89
N VAL A 55 -0.67 1.68 -19.98
CA VAL A 55 -1.39 1.94 -21.24
C VAL A 55 -2.04 3.32 -21.24
N LYS A 56 -1.73 4.15 -22.24
CA LYS A 56 -2.47 5.41 -22.43
C LYS A 56 -3.90 5.10 -22.89
N ARG A 57 -4.88 5.77 -22.28
CA ARG A 57 -6.31 5.58 -22.55
C ARG A 57 -7.00 6.89 -22.91
N ASN A 58 -8.03 6.82 -23.74
CA ASN A 58 -8.90 7.97 -24.01
C ASN A 58 -9.88 8.19 -22.83
N LYS A 59 -10.74 9.23 -22.92
CA LYS A 59 -11.73 9.55 -21.88
C LYS A 59 -12.78 8.44 -21.64
N LYS A 60 -12.90 7.47 -22.55
CA LYS A 60 -13.78 6.30 -22.43
C LYS A 60 -13.06 5.08 -21.82
N GLY A 61 -11.76 5.19 -21.51
CA GLY A 61 -10.95 4.10 -20.96
C GLY A 61 -10.35 3.16 -22.02
N GLU A 62 -10.52 3.46 -23.30
CA GLU A 62 -10.03 2.62 -24.40
C GLU A 62 -8.54 2.90 -24.67
N PRO A 63 -7.71 1.87 -24.93
CA PRO A 63 -6.30 2.06 -25.27
C PRO A 63 -6.11 2.97 -26.49
N LEU A 64 -5.17 3.91 -26.39
CA LEU A 64 -4.72 4.70 -27.53
C LEU A 64 -3.70 3.90 -28.33
N LEU A 65 -3.89 3.87 -29.65
CA LEU A 65 -2.97 3.21 -30.57
C LEU A 65 -2.05 4.25 -31.22
N ASP A 66 -0.84 3.85 -31.56
CA ASP A 66 0.06 4.60 -32.43
C ASP A 66 -0.29 4.37 -33.92
N LYS A 67 0.55 4.89 -34.81
CA LYS A 67 0.34 4.79 -36.27
C LYS A 67 0.46 3.36 -36.80
N ASP A 68 1.14 2.49 -36.07
CA ASP A 68 1.36 1.09 -36.43
C ASP A 68 0.32 0.16 -35.76
N GLY A 69 -0.67 0.75 -35.07
CA GLY A 69 -1.71 0.02 -34.36
C GLY A 69 -1.26 -0.57 -33.02
N LYS A 70 -0.08 -0.19 -32.50
CA LYS A 70 0.41 -0.64 -31.19
C LYS A 70 -0.08 0.27 -30.07
N VAL A 71 -0.21 -0.29 -28.87
CA VAL A 71 -0.63 0.48 -27.70
C VAL A 71 0.43 1.52 -27.35
N GLN A 72 -0.02 2.75 -27.10
CA GLN A 72 0.86 3.79 -26.58
C GLN A 72 1.14 3.56 -25.10
N ILE A 73 2.43 3.51 -24.75
CA ILE A 73 2.89 3.29 -23.38
C ILE A 73 2.62 4.53 -22.51
N LEU A 74 2.06 4.34 -21.32
CA LEU A 74 1.98 5.35 -20.29
C LEU A 74 3.29 5.35 -19.48
N THR A 75 3.95 6.50 -19.42
CA THR A 75 5.21 6.68 -18.67
C THR A 75 5.06 7.62 -17.47
N SER A 76 3.88 8.20 -17.28
CA SER A 76 3.54 9.07 -16.16
C SER A 76 2.92 8.28 -15.02
N HIS A 77 2.84 8.90 -13.84
CA HIS A 77 2.06 8.35 -12.72
C HIS A 77 0.58 8.23 -13.09
N THR A 78 -0.12 7.40 -12.31
CA THR A 78 -1.57 7.28 -12.38
C THR A 78 -2.23 8.00 -11.20
N LEU A 79 -3.56 8.06 -11.24
CA LEU A 79 -4.41 8.51 -10.13
C LEU A 79 -4.98 7.33 -9.34
N GLN A 80 -4.43 6.12 -9.52
CA GLN A 80 -4.86 4.96 -8.74
C GLN A 80 -4.44 5.13 -7.29
N PRO A 81 -5.26 4.65 -6.34
CA PRO A 81 -4.87 4.64 -4.96
C PRO A 81 -3.72 3.64 -4.73
N VAL A 82 -2.92 3.89 -3.69
CA VAL A 82 -1.81 3.02 -3.27
C VAL A 82 -2.25 2.01 -2.21
N PRO A 83 -1.62 0.82 -2.15
CA PRO A 83 -1.90 -0.15 -1.09
C PRO A 83 -1.37 0.33 0.26
N LEU A 84 -1.95 -0.19 1.34
CA LEU A 84 -1.40 -0.06 2.69
C LEU A 84 -1.56 -1.40 3.42
N ALA A 85 -0.44 -2.04 3.73
CA ALA A 85 -0.40 -3.29 4.48
C ALA A 85 0.30 -3.09 5.82
N ILE A 86 -0.30 -3.57 6.91
CA ILE A 86 0.27 -3.50 8.27
C ILE A 86 0.26 -4.90 8.87
N GLY A 87 1.36 -5.30 9.50
CA GLY A 87 1.51 -6.63 10.07
C GLY A 87 2.77 -6.80 10.92
N GLY A 88 3.12 -8.05 11.20
CA GLY A 88 4.31 -8.44 11.95
C GLY A 88 4.01 -8.95 13.37
N PRO A 89 4.90 -9.74 13.98
CA PRO A 89 4.63 -10.37 15.29
C PRO A 89 4.47 -9.38 16.45
N GLY A 90 5.02 -8.17 16.31
CA GLY A 90 4.90 -7.11 17.30
C GLY A 90 3.57 -6.34 17.23
N LEU A 91 2.73 -6.61 16.24
CA LEU A 91 1.47 -5.90 16.07
C LEU A 91 0.49 -6.30 17.18
N ALA A 92 0.01 -5.31 17.92
CA ALA A 92 -0.94 -5.55 19.00
C ALA A 92 -2.21 -6.26 18.48
N ALA A 93 -2.72 -7.19 19.30
CA ALA A 93 -4.01 -7.80 19.03
C ALA A 93 -5.09 -6.71 18.94
N GLY A 94 -6.04 -6.88 18.02
CA GLY A 94 -7.14 -5.93 17.86
C GLY A 94 -6.86 -4.72 16.97
N VAL A 95 -5.62 -4.53 16.47
CA VAL A 95 -5.34 -3.47 15.49
C VAL A 95 -6.15 -3.72 14.20
N LYS A 96 -6.96 -2.73 13.81
CA LYS A 96 -7.80 -2.77 12.60
C LYS A 96 -7.79 -1.42 11.91
N PHE A 97 -8.09 -1.41 10.61
CA PHE A 97 -8.33 -0.14 9.91
C PHE A 97 -9.62 0.50 10.40
N ARG A 98 -9.51 1.79 10.69
CA ARG A 98 -10.64 2.66 11.01
C ARG A 98 -11.64 2.71 9.88
N LYS A 99 -12.93 2.67 10.24
CA LYS A 99 -14.04 2.81 9.28
C LYS A 99 -14.48 4.26 9.08
N ASP A 100 -14.14 5.15 10.00
CA ASP A 100 -14.47 6.58 9.95
C ASP A 100 -13.47 7.41 9.12
N VAL A 101 -12.42 6.78 8.56
CA VAL A 101 -11.43 7.41 7.67
C VAL A 101 -11.39 6.72 6.29
N PRO A 102 -12.50 6.70 5.53
CA PRO A 102 -12.60 5.94 4.29
C PRO A 102 -11.74 6.50 3.15
N ASN A 103 -11.41 7.79 3.19
CA ASN A 103 -10.64 8.50 2.17
C ASN A 103 -9.22 8.88 2.63
N GLY A 104 -8.71 8.26 3.70
CA GLY A 104 -7.38 8.55 4.20
C GLY A 104 -6.28 8.35 3.13
N GLY A 105 -5.32 9.27 3.10
CA GLY A 105 -4.21 9.32 2.15
C GLY A 105 -2.84 9.24 2.85
N LEU A 106 -1.78 9.64 2.13
CA LEU A 106 -0.40 9.50 2.61
C LEU A 106 -0.11 10.30 3.89
N ALA A 107 -0.76 11.45 4.07
CA ALA A 107 -0.59 12.25 5.29
C ALA A 107 -1.01 11.48 6.56
N ASN A 108 -2.04 10.63 6.47
CA ASN A 108 -2.49 9.79 7.59
C ASN A 108 -1.48 8.68 7.95
N VAL A 109 -0.60 8.30 7.03
CA VAL A 109 0.43 7.27 7.28
C VAL A 109 1.41 7.73 8.35
N ALA A 110 1.72 9.03 8.41
CA ALA A 110 2.62 9.58 9.42
C ALA A 110 2.13 9.33 10.85
N ALA A 111 0.87 9.67 11.14
CA ALA A 111 0.26 9.38 12.45
C ALA A 111 0.14 7.87 12.72
N THR A 112 -0.15 7.09 11.67
CA THR A 112 -0.22 5.62 11.77
C THR A 112 1.11 5.02 12.23
N VAL A 113 2.23 5.45 11.63
CA VAL A 113 3.58 5.00 12.02
C VAL A 113 3.90 5.39 13.46
N MET A 114 3.57 6.61 13.89
CA MET A 114 3.78 7.07 15.27
C MET A 114 3.05 6.18 16.28
N ASN A 115 1.77 5.86 16.02
CA ASN A 115 0.98 5.02 16.91
C ASN A 115 1.47 3.57 16.94
N LEU A 116 1.93 3.02 15.81
CA LEU A 116 2.54 1.68 15.78
C LEU A 116 3.83 1.59 16.63
N HIS A 117 4.52 2.71 16.84
CA HIS A 117 5.68 2.79 17.75
C HIS A 117 5.28 3.04 19.22
N GLY A 118 3.98 3.09 19.54
CA GLY A 118 3.50 3.35 20.90
C GLY A 118 3.51 4.83 21.31
N PHE A 119 3.65 5.75 20.37
CA PHE A 119 3.57 7.19 20.63
C PHE A 119 2.18 7.75 20.30
N VAL A 120 1.82 8.84 20.98
CA VAL A 120 0.69 9.68 20.59
C VAL A 120 1.13 10.52 19.39
N ALA A 121 0.35 10.49 18.31
CA ALA A 121 0.62 11.33 17.15
C ALA A 121 0.37 12.81 17.49
N PRO A 122 1.14 13.75 16.93
CA PRO A 122 0.89 15.18 17.12
C PRO A 122 -0.52 15.60 16.69
N ASP A 123 -1.10 16.58 17.37
CA ASP A 123 -2.48 17.03 17.12
C ASP A 123 -2.67 17.71 15.75
N ASP A 124 -1.58 18.19 15.14
CA ASP A 124 -1.57 18.81 13.81
C ASP A 124 -1.35 17.80 12.66
N TYR A 125 -1.21 16.50 12.98
CA TYR A 125 -1.16 15.45 11.97
C TYR A 125 -2.57 15.01 11.56
N GLU A 126 -2.67 14.55 10.33
CA GLU A 126 -3.87 13.83 9.90
C GLU A 126 -4.11 12.59 10.77
N THR A 127 -5.38 12.30 11.05
CA THR A 127 -5.72 11.21 11.99
C THR A 127 -5.16 9.87 11.51
N THR A 128 -4.78 9.01 12.46
CA THR A 128 -4.27 7.67 12.18
C THR A 128 -5.27 6.81 11.40
N LEU A 129 -4.78 5.87 10.59
CA LEU A 129 -5.64 4.97 9.82
C LEU A 129 -6.10 3.75 10.62
N ILE A 130 -5.55 3.54 11.81
CA ILE A 130 -5.81 2.35 12.63
C ILE A 130 -6.48 2.69 13.95
N GLU A 131 -7.21 1.71 14.47
CA GLU A 131 -7.75 1.68 15.83
C GLU A 131 -7.36 0.35 16.48
N VAL A 132 -7.36 0.33 17.80
CA VAL A 132 -7.25 -0.91 18.58
C VAL A 132 -8.63 -1.19 19.16
N VAL A 133 -9.19 -2.36 18.85
CA VAL A 133 -10.46 -2.80 19.43
C VAL A 133 -10.23 -4.02 20.31
N ASP A 134 -10.95 -4.07 21.43
CA ASP A 134 -10.97 -5.22 22.34
C ASP A 134 -11.58 -6.48 21.69
#